data_AF-A0AAW9W7N7-F1
#
_entry.id   AF-A0AAW9W7N7-F1
#
_cell.length_a   1.000
_cell.length_b   1.000
_cell.length_c   1.000
_cell.angle_alpha   90.00
_cell.angle_beta   90.00
_cell.angle_gamma   90.00
#
_symmetry.space_group_name_H-M   'P 1'
#
loop_
_entity.id
_entity.type
_entity.pdbx_description
1 polymer ?
#
loop_
_entity_poly.entity_id
_entity_poly.type
_entity_poly.pdbx_seq_one_letter_code
_entity_poly.pdbx_strand_id
1 'polypeptide(L)'
;SGASGAGKSFFTYYYLTRFISQTVNGRHAKIYVIDPKLSDIYKLSKFSGLPVENYGTTNEDAFRIVRHYINEMNRRMEIYNKSDLFDSIGIDLGLPPLLLVIEEYSSLVASMDSKAKKDFENMVAIVAQKARSLSMGVCIVMQQPRSDSLSTNI
;
A
#
# COMPACT_ATOMS: atom_id res chain seq x y z
N SER A 1 9.42 11.25 6.65
CA SER A 1 10.56 10.86 7.49
C SER A 1 10.64 11.75 8.73
N GLY A 2 11.15 11.27 9.87
CA GLY A 2 11.34 12.11 11.07
C GLY A 2 11.58 11.30 12.36
N ALA A 3 12.09 11.93 13.41
CA ALA A 3 12.44 11.26 14.69
C ALA A 3 11.23 10.67 15.44
N SER A 4 11.39 9.57 16.19
CA SER A 4 10.33 8.97 17.02
C SER A 4 9.69 10.02 17.95
N GLY A 5 8.36 10.00 18.12
CA GLY A 5 7.63 11.00 18.90
C GLY A 5 7.21 12.28 18.15
N ALA A 6 7.70 12.53 16.93
CA ALA A 6 7.37 13.75 16.17
C ALA A 6 5.97 13.74 15.48
N GLY A 7 5.00 12.98 15.99
CA GLY A 7 3.61 13.01 15.47
C GLY A 7 3.35 12.34 14.12
N LYS A 8 4.32 11.63 13.52
CA LYS A 8 4.16 10.94 12.22
C LYS A 8 3.02 9.91 12.23
N SER A 9 2.97 9.06 13.24
CA SER A 9 1.93 8.03 13.36
C SER A 9 0.55 8.68 13.40
N PHE A 10 0.38 9.74 14.20
CA PHE A 10 -0.86 10.52 14.25
C PHE A 10 -1.24 11.12 12.88
N PHE A 11 -0.29 11.73 12.17
CA PHE A 11 -0.52 12.27 10.83
C PHE A 11 -0.90 11.19 9.82
N THR A 12 -0.19 10.05 9.82
CA THR A 12 -0.51 8.89 8.99
C THR A 12 -1.92 8.38 9.31
N TYR A 13 -2.30 8.24 10.58
CA TYR A 13 -3.62 7.76 10.98
C TYR A 13 -4.73 8.74 10.58
N TYR A 14 -4.51 10.04 10.77
CA TYR A 14 -5.43 11.07 10.30
C TYR A 14 -5.63 10.97 8.78
N TYR A 15 -4.55 10.85 8.01
CA TYR A 15 -4.66 10.75 6.56
C TYR A 15 -5.35 9.45 6.11
N LEU A 16 -5.05 8.32 6.75
CA LEU A 16 -5.66 7.03 6.42
C LEU A 16 -7.15 6.98 6.72
N THR A 17 -7.57 7.51 7.87
CA THR A 17 -9.01 7.59 8.21
C THR A 17 -9.76 8.47 7.22
N ARG A 18 -9.17 9.60 6.79
CA ARG A 18 -9.72 10.44 5.72
C ARG A 18 -9.73 9.72 4.37
N PHE A 19 -8.70 8.95 4.05
CA PHE A 19 -8.65 8.18 2.81
C PHE A 19 -9.74 7.11 2.75
N ILE A 20 -9.91 6.30 3.81
CA ILE A 20 -10.95 5.25 3.88
C ILE A 20 -12.36 5.85 3.83
N SER A 21 -12.55 7.07 4.33
CA SER A 21 -13.84 7.77 4.25
C SER A 21 -14.23 8.20 2.83
N GLN A 22 -13.30 8.19 1.87
CA GLN A 22 -13.61 8.54 0.48
C GLN A 22 -14.50 7.48 -0.18
N THR A 23 -15.46 7.93 -0.99
CA THR A 23 -16.38 7.07 -1.73
C THR A 23 -16.41 7.43 -3.20
N VAL A 24 -16.39 6.43 -4.07
CA VAL A 24 -16.58 6.57 -5.51
C VAL A 24 -17.68 5.60 -5.94
N ASN A 25 -18.74 6.11 -6.58
CA ASN A 25 -19.91 5.34 -7.00
C ASN A 25 -20.51 4.45 -5.88
N GLY A 26 -20.64 5.02 -4.67
CA GLY A 26 -21.16 4.32 -3.50
C GLY A 26 -20.22 3.25 -2.91
N ARG A 27 -18.99 3.13 -3.41
CA ARG A 27 -17.96 2.20 -2.89
C ARG A 27 -16.91 2.96 -2.13
N HIS A 28 -16.64 2.55 -0.90
CA HIS A 28 -15.57 3.10 -0.08
C HIS A 28 -14.20 2.76 -0.66
N ALA A 29 -13.25 3.68 -0.45
CA ALA A 29 -11.84 3.41 -0.62
C ALA A 29 -11.40 2.24 0.26
N LYS A 30 -10.42 1.48 -0.21
CA LYS A 30 -9.91 0.29 0.47
C LYS A 30 -8.43 0.42 0.73
N ILE A 31 -7.98 -0.17 1.83
CA ILE A 31 -6.57 -0.18 2.21
C ILE A 31 -6.06 -1.61 2.40
N TYR A 32 -4.77 -1.77 2.12
CA TYR A 32 -3.98 -2.94 2.47
C TYR A 32 -2.86 -2.48 3.40
N VAL A 33 -2.57 -3.23 4.45
CA VAL A 33 -1.65 -2.80 5.52
C VAL A 33 -0.60 -3.88 5.79
N ILE A 34 0.66 -3.50 5.68
CA ILE A 34 1.80 -4.31 6.11
C ILE A 34 2.44 -3.57 7.29
N ASP A 35 2.38 -4.17 8.47
CA ASP A 35 2.89 -3.59 9.71
C ASP A 35 3.64 -4.66 10.51
N PRO A 36 4.96 -4.78 10.34
CA PRO A 36 5.77 -5.77 11.05
C PRO A 36 5.96 -5.46 12.53
N LYS A 37 5.58 -4.26 13.00
CA LYS A 37 5.78 -3.81 14.38
C LYS A 37 4.52 -3.90 15.24
N LEU A 38 3.39 -4.35 14.67
CA LEU A 38 2.10 -4.42 15.37
C LEU A 38 1.73 -3.07 15.99
N SER A 39 1.97 -1.99 15.25
CA SER A 39 1.65 -0.63 15.68
C SER A 39 0.14 -0.39 15.70
N ASP A 40 -0.26 0.85 15.97
CA ASP A 40 -1.68 1.18 16.09
C ASP A 40 -2.43 1.03 14.75
N ILE A 41 -1.75 1.02 13.59
CA ILE A 41 -2.42 0.79 12.30
C ILE A 41 -2.91 -0.65 12.17
N TYR A 42 -2.14 -1.64 12.66
CA TYR A 42 -2.57 -3.03 12.68
C TYR A 42 -3.79 -3.19 13.59
N LYS A 43 -3.76 -2.58 14.78
CA LYS A 43 -4.90 -2.59 15.71
C LYS A 43 -6.14 -1.95 15.07
N LEU A 44 -5.98 -0.77 14.47
CA LEU A 44 -7.07 -0.08 13.75
C LEU A 44 -7.63 -0.95 12.62
N SER A 45 -6.79 -1.65 11.87
CA SER A 45 -7.24 -2.57 10.82
C SER A 45 -8.11 -3.69 11.37
N LYS A 46 -7.69 -4.27 12.51
CA LYS A 46 -8.46 -5.30 13.21
C LYS A 46 -9.79 -4.76 13.77
N PHE A 47 -9.79 -3.57 14.38
CA PHE A 47 -10.99 -2.97 14.98
C PHE A 47 -12.00 -2.44 13.95
N SER A 48 -11.53 -1.98 12.79
CA SER A 48 -12.38 -1.46 11.72
C SER A 48 -13.11 -2.54 10.92
N GLY A 49 -12.84 -3.83 11.19
CA GLY A 49 -13.44 -4.94 10.45
C GLY A 49 -12.89 -5.08 9.03
N LEU A 50 -11.66 -4.61 8.76
CA LEU A 50 -11.01 -4.90 7.50
C LEU A 50 -10.86 -6.43 7.33
N PRO A 51 -11.00 -6.95 6.10
CA PRO A 51 -10.75 -8.36 5.84
C PRO A 51 -9.35 -8.76 6.29
N VAL A 52 -9.22 -9.94 6.90
CA VAL A 52 -7.95 -10.44 7.45
C VAL A 52 -6.88 -10.57 6.36
N GLU A 53 -7.31 -10.81 5.12
CA GLU A 53 -6.42 -10.85 3.97
C GLU A 53 -5.82 -9.48 3.61
N ASN A 54 -6.40 -8.37 4.07
CA ASN A 54 -5.92 -7.03 3.72
C ASN A 54 -4.82 -6.52 4.64
N TYR A 55 -4.58 -7.16 5.79
CA TYR A 55 -3.56 -6.71 6.72
C TYR A 55 -2.70 -7.87 7.24
N GLY A 56 -1.48 -7.56 7.67
CA GLY A 56 -0.58 -8.58 8.19
C GLY A 56 0.76 -8.03 8.67
N THR A 57 1.52 -8.89 9.34
CA THR A 57 2.69 -8.49 10.13
C THR A 57 3.95 -9.29 9.81
N THR A 58 3.82 -10.42 9.09
CA THR A 58 4.97 -11.26 8.75
C THR A 58 5.48 -10.99 7.35
N ASN A 59 6.65 -11.54 7.01
CA ASN A 59 7.17 -11.49 5.65
C ASN A 59 6.22 -12.22 4.67
N GLU A 60 5.67 -13.36 5.08
CA GLU A 60 4.70 -14.12 4.30
C GLU A 60 3.42 -13.31 4.03
N ASP A 61 2.92 -12.61 5.06
CA ASP A 61 1.81 -11.68 4.91
C ASP A 61 2.14 -10.56 3.93
N ALA A 62 3.34 -9.96 4.05
CA ALA A 62 3.77 -8.90 3.16
C ALA A 62 3.76 -9.36 1.69
N PHE A 63 4.33 -10.53 1.39
CA PHE A 63 4.29 -11.10 0.04
C PHE A 63 2.86 -11.40 -0.41
N ARG A 64 2.03 -12.00 0.44
CA ARG A 64 0.64 -12.33 0.15
C ARG A 64 -0.15 -11.07 -0.21
N ILE A 65 -0.03 -10.02 0.60
CA ILE A 65 -0.71 -8.75 0.44
C ILE A 65 -0.27 -8.05 -0.85
N VAL A 66 1.04 -7.92 -1.10
CA VAL A 66 1.51 -7.25 -2.32
C VAL A 66 1.15 -8.06 -3.58
N ARG A 67 1.17 -9.41 -3.54
CA ARG A 67 0.67 -10.23 -4.66
C ARG A 67 -0.81 -9.98 -4.92
N HIS A 68 -1.63 -9.95 -3.88
CA HIS A 68 -3.05 -9.67 -4.02
C HIS A 68 -3.30 -8.26 -4.58
N TYR A 69 -2.52 -7.28 -4.12
CA TYR A 69 -2.55 -5.91 -4.62
C TYR A 69 -2.20 -5.82 -6.11
N ILE A 70 -1.15 -6.53 -6.55
CA ILE A 70 -0.75 -6.62 -7.96
C ILE A 70 -1.81 -7.32 -8.81
N ASN A 71 -2.48 -8.36 -8.28
CA ASN A 71 -3.57 -9.02 -9.01
C ASN A 71 -4.75 -8.07 -9.25
N GLU A 72 -5.15 -7.29 -8.25
CA GLU A 72 -6.17 -6.25 -8.42
C GLU A 72 -5.70 -5.15 -9.39
N MET A 73 -4.42 -4.78 -9.36
CA MET A 73 -3.84 -3.86 -10.34
C MET A 73 -3.97 -4.38 -11.78
N ASN A 74 -3.63 -5.66 -12.02
CA ASN A 74 -3.75 -6.27 -13.34
C ASN A 74 -5.21 -6.33 -13.80
N ARG A 75 -6.14 -6.71 -12.91
CA ARG A 75 -7.58 -6.67 -13.18
C ARG A 75 -8.06 -5.27 -13.56
N ARG A 76 -7.64 -4.23 -12.83
CA ARG A 76 -7.99 -2.84 -13.16
C ARG A 76 -7.41 -2.40 -14.49
N MET A 77 -6.19 -2.84 -14.82
CA MET A 77 -5.57 -2.59 -16.12
C MET A 77 -6.34 -3.25 -17.26
N GLU A 78 -6.87 -4.47 -17.07
CA GLU A 78 -7.75 -5.11 -18.05
C GLU A 78 -9.06 -4.33 -18.28
N ILE A 79 -9.65 -3.79 -17.21
CA ILE A 79 -10.85 -2.95 -17.30
C ILE A 79 -10.53 -1.65 -18.06
N TYR A 80 -9.43 -0.99 -17.70
CA TYR A 80 -8.96 0.22 -18.35
C TYR A 80 -8.72 0.01 -19.85
N ASN A 81 -8.03 -1.06 -20.23
CA ASN A 81 -7.72 -1.37 -21.64
C ASN A 81 -8.96 -1.71 -22.48
N LYS A 82 -10.08 -2.11 -21.85
CA LYS A 82 -11.35 -2.36 -22.53
C LYS A 82 -12.25 -1.13 -22.60
N SER A 83 -11.86 -0.04 -21.94
CA SER A 83 -12.61 1.21 -21.93
C SER A 83 -12.24 2.07 -23.14
N ASP A 84 -13.22 2.80 -23.65
CA ASP A 84 -13.03 3.81 -24.70
C ASP A 84 -12.62 5.19 -24.13
N LEU A 85 -12.42 5.29 -22.80
CA LEU A 85 -12.04 6.53 -22.13
C LEU A 85 -10.54 6.84 -22.29
N PHE A 86 -10.24 7.89 -23.06
CA PHE A 86 -8.90 8.45 -23.20
C PHE A 86 -8.57 9.45 -22.08
N ASP A 87 -7.31 9.45 -21.61
CA ASP A 87 -6.80 10.33 -20.53
C ASP A 87 -7.60 10.23 -19.21
N SER A 88 -8.18 9.06 -18.95
CA SER A 88 -8.95 8.78 -17.74
C SER A 88 -8.12 8.10 -16.68
N ILE A 89 -8.49 8.30 -15.42
CA ILE A 89 -7.96 7.55 -14.29
C ILE A 89 -9.02 6.55 -13.81
N GLY A 90 -8.61 5.54 -13.03
CA GLY A 90 -9.52 4.51 -12.52
C GLY A 90 -10.81 5.03 -11.86
N ILE A 91 -10.79 6.21 -11.24
CA ILE A 91 -11.95 6.87 -10.64
C ILE A 91 -13.03 7.16 -11.69
N ASP A 92 -12.64 7.55 -12.91
CA ASP A 92 -13.57 7.83 -14.02
C ASP A 92 -14.26 6.54 -14.50
N LEU A 93 -13.62 5.39 -14.27
CA LEU A 93 -14.18 4.05 -14.48
C LEU A 93 -14.99 3.54 -13.27
N GLY A 94 -15.19 4.38 -12.25
CA GLY A 94 -15.88 4.00 -11.02
C GLY A 94 -15.08 3.05 -10.12
N LEU A 95 -13.76 2.96 -10.32
CA LEU A 95 -12.89 2.15 -9.48
C LEU A 95 -12.60 2.93 -8.18
N PRO A 96 -12.98 2.39 -7.01
CA PRO A 96 -12.71 3.07 -5.75
C PRO A 96 -11.20 3.11 -5.49
N PRO A 97 -10.71 4.18 -4.83
CA PRO A 97 -9.31 4.31 -4.48
C PRO A 97 -8.81 3.10 -3.68
N LEU A 98 -7.61 2.63 -4.02
CA LEU A 98 -6.91 1.57 -3.30
C LEU A 98 -5.58 2.11 -2.78
N LEU A 99 -5.22 1.82 -1.54
CA LEU A 99 -3.93 2.24 -0.98
C LEU A 99 -3.24 1.07 -0.29
N LEU A 100 -2.02 0.78 -0.73
CA LEU A 100 -1.11 -0.11 -0.02
C LEU A 100 -0.30 0.72 0.99
N VAL A 101 -0.41 0.40 2.26
CA VAL A 101 0.36 1.02 3.34
C VAL A 101 1.41 0.04 3.82
N ILE A 102 2.68 0.44 3.76
CA ILE A 102 3.79 -0.34 4.28
C ILE A 102 4.43 0.47 5.41
N GLU A 103 4.21 0.04 6.64
CA GLU A 103 4.87 0.63 7.80
C GLU A 103 6.24 -0.01 8.02
N GLU A 104 7.22 0.82 8.38
CA GLU A 104 8.58 0.40 8.68
C GLU A 104 9.20 -0.48 7.58
N TYR A 105 9.08 -0.01 6.33
CA TYR A 105 9.61 -0.69 5.15
C TYR A 105 11.06 -1.15 5.30
N SER A 106 11.91 -0.31 5.90
CA SER A 106 13.32 -0.64 6.16
C SER A 106 13.49 -1.87 7.05
N SER A 107 12.70 -2.01 8.12
CA SER A 107 12.79 -3.18 9.00
C SER A 107 12.22 -4.43 8.34
N LEU A 108 11.13 -4.28 7.57
CA LEU A 108 10.56 -5.38 6.80
C LEU A 108 11.60 -5.98 5.85
N VAL A 109 12.19 -5.15 4.99
CA VAL A 109 13.18 -5.56 4.00
C VAL A 109 14.47 -6.09 4.65
N ALA A 110 14.89 -5.53 5.78
CA ALA A 110 16.07 -6.01 6.52
C ALA A 110 15.88 -7.40 7.16
N SER A 111 14.63 -7.82 7.38
CA SER A 111 14.31 -9.14 7.94
C SER A 111 14.24 -10.25 6.89
N MET A 112 14.30 -9.90 5.61
CA MET A 112 14.21 -10.84 4.48
C MET A 112 15.59 -11.35 4.07
N ASP A 113 15.66 -12.58 3.56
CA ASP A 113 16.87 -13.06 2.89
C ASP A 113 17.13 -12.29 1.58
N SER A 114 18.34 -12.39 1.02
CA SER A 114 18.75 -11.61 -0.16
C SER A 114 17.84 -11.83 -1.38
N LYS A 115 17.27 -13.03 -1.55
CA LYS A 115 16.40 -13.35 -2.67
C LYS A 115 15.01 -12.75 -2.45
N ALA A 116 14.43 -12.99 -1.28
CA ALA A 116 13.15 -12.45 -0.87
C ALA A 116 13.16 -10.92 -0.88
N LYS A 117 14.21 -10.29 -0.35
CA LYS A 117 14.39 -8.83 -0.42
C LYS A 117 14.28 -8.31 -1.85
N LYS A 118 15.06 -8.88 -2.77
CA LYS A 118 15.06 -8.46 -4.18
C LYS A 118 13.69 -8.64 -4.84
N ASP A 119 13.05 -9.78 -4.58
CA ASP A 119 11.72 -10.07 -5.12
C ASP A 119 10.66 -9.08 -4.58
N PHE A 120 10.71 -8.77 -3.28
CA PHE A 120 9.79 -7.83 -2.65
C PHE A 120 9.99 -6.39 -3.14
N GLU A 121 11.24 -5.93 -3.23
CA GLU A 121 11.57 -4.60 -3.78
C GLU A 121 11.07 -4.46 -5.23
N ASN A 122 11.24 -5.49 -6.06
CA ASN A 122 10.72 -5.50 -7.43
C ASN A 122 9.18 -5.41 -7.47
N MET A 123 8.49 -6.13 -6.59
CA MET A 123 7.04 -6.08 -6.50
C MET A 123 6.54 -4.68 -6.09
N VAL A 124 7.19 -4.06 -5.11
CA VAL A 124 6.84 -2.69 -4.67
C VAL A 124 7.13 -1.66 -5.76
N ALA A 125 8.24 -1.79 -6.47
CA ALA A 125 8.56 -0.93 -7.62
C ALA A 125 7.51 -1.03 -8.73
N ILE A 126 7.05 -2.24 -9.06
CA ILE A 126 5.95 -2.47 -10.03
C ILE A 126 4.70 -1.71 -9.60
N VAL A 127 4.34 -1.80 -8.31
CA VAL A 127 3.18 -1.07 -7.76
C VAL A 127 3.38 0.44 -7.89
N ALA A 128 4.52 0.97 -7.44
CA ALA A 128 4.79 2.40 -7.48
C ALA A 128 4.70 2.99 -8.90
N GLN A 129 5.19 2.26 -9.90
CA GLN A 129 5.21 2.71 -11.30
C GLN A 129 3.83 2.67 -11.96
N LYS A 130 2.99 1.68 -11.65
CA LYS A 130 1.73 1.43 -12.38
C LYS A 130 0.47 1.86 -11.64
N ALA A 131 0.55 2.14 -10.34
CA ALA A 131 -0.63 2.39 -9.52
C ALA A 131 -1.39 3.68 -9.90
N ARG A 132 -0.69 4.71 -10.38
CA ARG A 132 -1.26 6.05 -10.62
C ARG A 132 -2.46 6.08 -11.57
N SER A 133 -2.38 5.41 -12.72
CA SER A 133 -3.46 5.42 -13.72
C SER A 133 -4.69 4.61 -13.27
N LEU A 134 -4.55 3.74 -12.28
CA LEU A 134 -5.59 2.78 -11.87
C LEU A 134 -6.30 3.18 -10.56
N SER A 135 -6.13 4.43 -10.12
CA SER A 135 -6.61 4.92 -8.82
C SER A 135 -6.16 4.04 -7.66
N MET A 136 -4.91 3.60 -7.75
CA MET A 136 -4.20 2.86 -6.73
C MET A 136 -3.03 3.72 -6.24
N GLY A 137 -2.56 3.49 -5.03
CA GLY A 137 -1.39 4.18 -4.50
C GLY A 137 -0.56 3.30 -3.56
N VAL A 138 0.64 3.75 -3.24
CA VAL A 138 1.47 3.15 -2.19
C VAL A 138 1.91 4.25 -1.21
N CYS A 139 1.76 3.97 0.08
CA CYS A 139 2.21 4.82 1.19
C CYS A 139 3.28 4.06 1.96
N ILE A 140 4.53 4.46 1.77
CA ILE A 140 5.68 3.87 2.47
C ILE A 140 6.02 4.79 3.65
N VAL A 141 5.89 4.25 4.86
CA VAL A 141 6.19 4.98 6.10
C VAL A 141 7.56 4.54 6.62
N MET A 142 8.49 5.48 6.71
CA MET A 142 9.85 5.25 7.22
C MET A 142 10.18 6.21 8.35
N GLN A 143 10.76 5.69 9.44
CA GLN A 143 11.21 6.50 10.57
C GLN A 143 12.49 7.27 10.21
N GLN A 144 13.48 6.60 9.62
CA GLN A 144 14.71 7.21 9.08
C GLN A 144 14.97 6.73 7.65
N PRO A 145 14.87 7.59 6.63
CA PRO A 145 15.33 7.25 5.29
C PRO A 145 16.86 7.21 5.32
N ARG A 146 17.44 6.02 5.21
CA ARG A 146 18.88 5.83 4.97
C ARG A 146 19.08 5.50 3.50
N SER A 147 20.22 5.87 2.92
CA SER A 147 20.60 5.55 1.54
C SER A 147 20.44 4.07 1.20
N ASP A 148 20.60 3.20 2.19
CA ASP A 148 20.59 1.75 2.01
C ASP A 148 19.18 1.14 2.13
N SER A 149 18.20 1.96 2.51
CA SER A 149 16.81 1.54 2.78
C SER A 149 15.85 1.80 1.62
N LEU A 150 16.26 2.57 0.62
CA LEU A 150 15.53 2.83 -0.62
C LEU A 150 16.45 2.48 -1.77
N SER A 151 16.11 1.45 -2.54
CA SER A 151 16.77 1.23 -3.82
C SER A 151 16.40 2.38 -4.77
N THR A 152 17.31 2.75 -5.67
CA THR A 152 17.14 3.88 -6.61
C THR A 152 15.97 3.72 -7.60
N ASN A 153 15.24 2.60 -7.51
CA ASN A 153 14.15 2.21 -8.41
C ASN A 153 12.74 2.48 -7.84
N ILE A 154 12.65 3.07 -6.63
CA ILE A 154 11.41 3.50 -5.96
C ILE A 154 11.45 5.01 -5.80
#